data_AF-A0A4Y3NH17-F1
#
_entry.id   AF-A0A4Y3NH17-F1
#
_cell.length_a   1.000
_cell.length_b   1.000
_cell.length_c   1.000
_cell.angle_alpha   90.00
_cell.angle_beta   90.00
_cell.angle_gamma   90.00
#
_symmetry.space_group_name_H-M   'P 1'
#
loop_
_entity.id
_entity.type
_entity.pdbx_description
1 polymer ?
#
loop_
_entity_poly.entity_id
_entity_poly.type
_entity_poly.pdbx_seq_one_letter_code
_entity_poly.pdbx_strand_id
1 'polypeptide(L)'
;MLLISCPNCGPRDETEFHYGGQAHVAYPESPNDLTDREWAEYLFYRENTKGTFAERWVHSTGCRQWFNMLRDTVSYEIHSIYGMGQPRPDIKVPGQSSQTDKPGEFTQTGEFGQTEPGLAPGAPTTGVPISGSTAPTSSEGV
;
A
#
# COMPACT_ATOMS: atom_id res chain seq x y z
N MET A 1 23.31 0.48 -14.50
CA MET A 1 23.64 -0.32 -13.30
C MET A 1 24.03 0.62 -12.18
N LEU A 2 23.14 0.83 -11.21
CA LEU A 2 23.49 1.52 -9.97
C LEU A 2 24.42 0.66 -9.13
N LEU A 3 25.33 1.30 -8.41
CA LEU A 3 26.20 0.67 -7.43
C LEU A 3 25.67 0.95 -6.02
N ILE A 4 25.07 -0.06 -5.39
CA ILE A 4 24.40 0.07 -4.10
C ILE A 4 25.32 -0.48 -3.00
N SER A 5 25.64 0.35 -2.00
CA SER A 5 26.50 -0.03 -0.87
C SER A 5 25.71 -0.72 0.23
N CYS A 6 25.53 -2.04 0.11
CA CYS A 6 24.88 -2.85 1.14
C CYS A 6 25.59 -2.68 2.50
N PRO A 7 24.88 -2.37 3.59
CA PRO A 7 25.48 -2.18 4.91
C PRO A 7 26.30 -3.38 5.42
N ASN A 8 25.97 -4.57 4.93
CA ASN A 8 26.60 -5.84 5.36
C ASN A 8 27.62 -6.37 4.35
N CYS A 9 27.47 -6.06 3.05
CA CYS A 9 28.25 -6.69 1.97
C CYS A 9 29.09 -5.71 1.14
N GLY A 10 28.99 -4.42 1.40
CA GLY A 10 29.67 -3.37 0.64
C GLY A 10 29.00 -3.08 -0.72
N PRO A 11 29.71 -2.39 -1.62
CA PRO A 11 29.21 -2.01 -2.94
C PRO A 11 28.91 -3.23 -3.83
N ARG A 12 27.70 -3.27 -4.41
CA ARG A 12 27.21 -4.33 -5.31
C ARG A 12 26.33 -3.75 -6.41
N ASP A 13 26.19 -4.49 -7.51
CA ASP A 13 25.33 -4.10 -8.63
C ASP A 13 23.85 -4.16 -8.26
N GLU A 14 23.05 -3.22 -8.78
CA GLU A 14 21.61 -3.11 -8.51
C GLU A 14 20.81 -4.40 -8.75
N THR A 15 21.25 -5.23 -9.69
CA THR A 15 20.58 -6.51 -10.03
C THR A 15 20.66 -7.55 -8.92
N GLU A 16 21.55 -7.37 -7.94
CA GLU A 16 21.59 -8.22 -6.74
C GLU A 16 20.48 -7.88 -5.72
N PHE A 17 19.74 -6.80 -5.95
CA PHE A 17 18.77 -6.28 -5.00
C PHE A 17 17.34 -6.32 -5.55
N HIS A 18 16.37 -6.44 -4.64
CA HIS A 18 14.97 -6.20 -4.94
C HIS A 18 14.48 -4.90 -4.32
N TYR A 19 13.66 -4.19 -5.09
CA TYR A 19 13.04 -2.95 -4.70
C TYR A 19 11.82 -3.21 -3.79
N GLY A 20 11.71 -2.46 -2.69
CA GLY A 20 10.62 -2.59 -1.72
C GLY A 20 9.73 -1.36 -1.56
N GLY A 21 9.84 -0.39 -2.47
CA GLY A 21 9.04 0.84 -2.46
C GLY A 21 9.40 1.78 -1.31
N GLN A 22 8.42 2.58 -0.89
CA GLN A 22 8.57 3.60 0.16
C GLN A 22 9.09 3.00 1.48
N ALA A 23 10.02 3.69 2.12
CA ALA A 23 10.45 3.42 3.48
C ALA A 23 9.47 3.99 4.51
N HIS A 24 9.62 3.55 5.76
CA HIS A 24 8.90 4.13 6.91
C HIS A 24 7.37 3.98 6.91
N VAL A 25 6.82 3.09 6.07
CA VAL A 25 5.42 2.67 6.18
C VAL A 25 5.34 1.43 7.07
N ALA A 26 5.01 1.64 8.34
CA ALA A 26 4.85 0.59 9.32
C ALA A 26 3.51 -0.15 9.14
N TYR A 27 3.49 -1.43 9.50
CA TYR A 27 2.22 -2.16 9.64
C TYR A 27 1.41 -1.55 10.80
N PRO A 28 0.10 -1.31 10.66
CA PRO A 28 -0.72 -0.79 11.75
C PRO A 28 -0.70 -1.73 12.95
N GLU A 29 -0.54 -1.19 14.16
CA GLU A 29 -0.50 -2.00 15.39
C GLU A 29 -1.83 -2.72 15.66
N SER A 30 -2.95 -2.03 15.39
CA SER A 30 -4.32 -2.56 15.52
C SER A 30 -5.11 -2.42 14.22
N PRO A 31 -4.91 -3.33 13.23
CA PRO A 31 -5.59 -3.24 11.94
C PRO A 31 -7.12 -3.31 12.00
N ASN A 32 -7.67 -4.02 13.01
CA ASN A 32 -9.11 -4.18 13.18
C ASN A 32 -9.82 -2.90 13.66
N ASP A 33 -9.06 -1.92 14.17
CA ASP A 33 -9.60 -0.66 14.66
C ASP A 33 -9.63 0.41 13.56
N LEU A 34 -9.04 0.12 12.39
CA LEU A 34 -9.00 1.04 11.25
C LEU A 34 -10.32 1.01 10.48
N THR A 35 -10.70 2.17 9.95
CA THR A 35 -11.74 2.24 8.93
C THR A 35 -11.28 1.60 7.62
N ASP A 36 -12.22 1.15 6.79
CA ASP A 36 -11.91 0.63 5.45
C ASP A 36 -11.05 1.59 4.62
N ARG A 37 -11.25 2.90 4.82
CA ARG A 37 -10.46 3.94 4.15
C ARG A 37 -9.00 3.92 4.62
N GLU A 38 -8.75 3.97 5.93
CA GLU A 38 -7.40 3.96 6.48
C GLU A 38 -6.68 2.65 6.15
N TRP A 39 -7.41 1.53 6.14
CA TRP A 39 -6.89 0.25 5.70
C TRP A 39 -6.54 0.24 4.20
N ALA A 40 -7.38 0.83 3.35
CA ALA A 40 -7.09 0.99 1.93
C ALA A 40 -5.85 1.88 1.69
N GLU A 41 -5.69 2.96 2.46
CA GLU A 41 -4.49 3.80 2.44
C GLU A 41 -3.24 2.97 2.78
N TYR A 42 -3.30 2.14 3.83
CA TYR A 42 -2.20 1.23 4.16
C TYR A 42 -1.92 0.17 3.07
N LEU A 43 -2.95 -0.41 2.46
CA LEU A 43 -2.77 -1.47 1.45
C LEU A 43 -2.27 -0.95 0.10
N PHE A 44 -2.80 0.19 -0.36
CA PHE A 44 -2.67 0.59 -1.77
C PHE A 44 -1.93 1.91 -1.98
N TYR A 45 -1.78 2.76 -0.96
CA TYR A 45 -1.22 4.10 -1.13
C TYR A 45 0.23 4.18 -0.66
N ARG A 46 1.11 4.66 -1.53
CA ARG A 46 2.51 4.97 -1.21
C ARG A 46 2.87 6.31 -1.84
N GLU A 47 3.81 7.02 -1.24
CA GLU A 47 4.40 8.19 -1.86
C GLU A 47 5.14 7.82 -3.14
N ASN A 48 5.07 8.68 -4.15
CA ASN A 48 5.78 8.57 -5.42
C ASN A 48 6.51 9.88 -5.72
N THR A 49 7.42 10.24 -4.82
CA THR A 49 8.08 11.54 -4.84
C THR A 49 9.03 11.66 -6.02
N LYS A 50 8.89 12.74 -6.80
CA LYS A 50 9.87 13.16 -7.82
C LYS A 50 11.00 13.93 -7.14
N GLY A 51 12.19 13.36 -7.08
CA GLY A 51 13.35 13.88 -6.36
C GLY A 51 13.81 12.91 -5.27
N THR A 52 14.50 13.38 -4.23
CA THR A 52 14.94 12.54 -3.11
C THR A 52 13.78 11.85 -2.41
N PHE A 53 13.82 10.53 -2.46
CA PHE A 53 12.81 9.62 -1.96
C PHE A 53 13.43 8.64 -0.97
N ALA A 54 12.71 8.38 0.13
CA ALA A 54 13.11 7.38 1.12
C ALA A 54 12.49 6.03 0.73
N GLU A 55 13.33 5.07 0.38
CA GLU A 55 12.93 3.78 -0.16
C GLU A 55 13.63 2.61 0.54
N ARG A 56 13.08 1.41 0.35
CA ARG A 56 13.59 0.15 0.92
C ARG A 56 14.17 -0.75 -0.15
N TRP A 57 15.23 -1.43 0.20
CA TRP A 57 15.89 -2.43 -0.64
C TRP A 57 16.25 -3.66 0.18
N VAL A 58 16.21 -4.82 -0.48
CA VAL A 58 16.70 -6.08 0.09
C VAL A 58 17.79 -6.64 -0.80
N HIS A 59 18.91 -7.04 -0.21
CA HIS A 59 20.01 -7.68 -0.93
C HIS A 59 19.69 -9.15 -1.22
N SER A 60 18.76 -9.38 -2.15
CA SER A 60 18.08 -10.67 -2.37
C SER A 60 19.02 -11.80 -2.78
N THR A 61 20.07 -11.50 -3.54
CA THR A 61 21.07 -12.50 -3.97
C THR A 61 22.29 -12.57 -3.04
N GLY A 62 22.34 -11.75 -1.99
CA GLY A 62 23.45 -11.67 -1.03
C GLY A 62 23.02 -11.96 0.40
N CYS A 63 23.15 -10.99 1.30
CA CYS A 63 22.85 -11.19 2.74
C CYS A 63 21.36 -11.33 3.07
N ARG A 64 20.46 -11.06 2.11
CA ARG A 64 19.00 -11.08 2.27
C ARG A 64 18.46 -10.14 3.34
N GLN A 65 19.27 -9.17 3.78
CA GLN A 65 18.86 -8.16 4.75
C GLN A 65 18.19 -6.98 4.04
N TRP A 66 17.18 -6.44 4.71
CA TRP A 66 16.53 -5.19 4.32
C TRP A 66 17.32 -4.00 4.85
N PHE A 67 17.28 -2.89 4.12
CA PHE A 67 17.81 -1.60 4.53
C PHE A 67 17.04 -0.48 3.83
N ASN A 68 17.27 0.76 4.28
CA ASN A 68 16.69 1.95 3.71
C ASN A 68 17.73 2.73 2.90
N MET A 69 17.26 3.47 1.90
CA MET A 69 18.08 4.33 1.04
C MET A 69 17.36 5.65 0.76
N LEU A 70 18.11 6.74 0.76
CA LEU A 70 17.68 8.02 0.20
C LEU A 70 18.31 8.17 -1.18
N ARG A 71 17.47 8.19 -2.21
CA ARG A 71 17.90 8.31 -3.61
C ARG A 71 17.06 9.35 -4.32
N ASP A 72 17.68 10.14 -5.19
CA ASP A 72 16.94 11.00 -6.12
C ASP A 72 16.30 10.15 -7.23
N THR A 73 14.97 10.19 -7.35
CA THR A 73 14.23 9.38 -8.34
C THR A 73 14.33 9.91 -9.78
N VAL A 74 14.95 11.07 -9.99
CA VAL A 74 15.21 11.67 -11.30
C VAL A 74 16.64 11.37 -11.76
N SER A 75 17.65 11.66 -10.92
CA SER A 75 19.07 11.47 -11.27
C SER A 75 19.63 10.09 -10.91
N TYR A 76 18.95 9.38 -10.01
CA TYR A 76 19.36 8.13 -9.38
C TYR A 76 20.58 8.25 -8.47
N GLU A 77 20.98 9.47 -8.10
CA GLU A 77 22.01 9.70 -7.10
C GLU A 77 21.58 9.16 -5.72
N ILE A 78 22.43 8.34 -5.11
CA ILE A 78 22.22 7.81 -3.77
C ILE A 78 22.85 8.77 -2.77
N HIS A 79 22.02 9.43 -1.97
CA HIS A 79 22.50 10.37 -0.95
C HIS A 79 22.84 9.66 0.37
N SER A 80 22.15 8.58 0.72
CA SER A 80 22.42 7.85 1.96
C SER A 80 21.85 6.43 1.95
N ILE A 81 22.52 5.54 2.66
CA ILE A 81 22.07 4.18 2.98
C ILE A 81 22.13 4.01 4.50
N TYR A 82 21.07 3.45 5.09
CA TYR A 82 20.92 3.32 6.52
C TYR A 82 20.10 2.08 6.90
N GLY A 83 20.32 1.59 8.12
CA GLY A 83 19.70 0.35 8.60
C GLY A 83 18.18 0.42 8.76
N MET A 84 17.54 -0.74 8.78
CA MET A 84 16.12 -0.83 9.17
C MET A 84 15.90 -0.33 10.59
N GLY A 85 14.77 0.32 10.84
CA GLY A 85 14.43 0.92 12.14
C GLY A 85 15.15 2.23 12.47
N GLN A 86 16.15 2.64 11.68
CA GLN A 86 16.77 3.96 11.81
C GLN A 86 15.88 5.04 11.18
N PRO A 87 15.80 6.24 11.79
CA PRO A 87 15.01 7.34 11.24
C PRO A 87 15.57 7.80 9.89
N ARG A 88 14.72 8.45 9.08
CA ARG A 88 15.15 9.10 7.84
C ARG A 88 16.24 10.15 8.16
N PRO A 89 17.43 10.07 7.56
CA PRO A 89 18.46 11.09 7.73
C PRO A 89 18.01 12.46 7.19
N ASP A 90 18.32 13.53 7.91
CA ASP A 90 18.10 14.90 7.45
C ASP A 90 19.27 15.35 6.56
N ILE A 91 19.08 15.26 5.25
CA ILE A 91 20.07 15.66 4.25
C ILE A 91 19.53 16.88 3.52
N LYS A 92 20.27 17.99 3.59
CA LYS A 92 19.98 19.17 2.78
C LYS A 92 20.36 18.88 1.32
N VAL A 93 19.40 18.40 0.54
CA VAL A 93 19.59 18.22 -0.90
C VAL A 93 19.30 19.56 -1.61
N PRO A 94 20.26 20.13 -2.36
CA PRO A 94 20.04 21.39 -3.08
C PRO A 94 18.89 21.23 -4.10
N GLY A 95 17.86 22.08 -4.00
CA GLY A 95 16.77 22.14 -4.97
C GLY A 95 15.51 21.33 -4.66
N GLN A 96 15.39 20.72 -3.47
CA GLN A 96 14.14 20.07 -3.07
C GLN A 96 13.15 21.05 -2.44
N SER A 97 12.00 21.24 -3.08
CA SER A 97 10.83 21.85 -2.42
C SER A 97 10.19 20.83 -1.48
N SER A 98 10.19 21.12 -0.18
CA SER A 98 9.46 20.38 0.84
C SER A 98 7.95 20.49 0.62
N GLN A 99 7.38 19.70 -0.29
CA GLN A 99 5.94 19.58 -0.41
C GLN A 99 5.48 18.46 0.51
N THR A 100 5.08 18.85 1.72
CA THR A 100 4.09 18.11 2.49
C THR A 100 2.75 18.36 1.80
N ASP A 101 2.48 17.63 0.72
CA ASP A 101 1.14 17.61 0.17
C ASP A 101 0.25 16.89 1.19
N LYS A 102 -0.63 17.65 1.82
CA LYS A 102 -1.74 17.08 2.60
C LYS A 102 -2.48 16.08 1.70
N PRO A 103 -3.03 14.98 2.25
CA PRO A 103 -3.95 14.14 1.50
C PRO A 103 -5.02 15.06 0.91
N GLY A 104 -5.14 15.06 -0.42
CA GLY A 104 -6.06 15.92 -1.14
C GLY A 104 -7.45 15.80 -0.52
N GLU A 105 -7.93 16.90 0.05
CA GLU A 105 -9.30 17.02 0.50
C GLU A 105 -10.20 16.94 -0.72
N PHE A 106 -10.74 15.74 -0.95
CA PHE A 106 -11.67 15.49 -2.04
C PHE A 106 -12.99 16.17 -1.69
N THR A 107 -13.10 17.46 -2.00
CA THR A 107 -14.38 18.17 -1.92
C THR A 107 -15.24 17.67 -3.07
N GLN A 108 -16.14 16.72 -2.77
CA GLN A 108 -17.17 16.29 -3.70
C GLN A 108 -18.26 17.38 -3.77
N THR A 109 -18.03 18.43 -4.55
CA THR A 109 -19.11 19.26 -5.10
C THR A 109 -19.67 18.57 -6.34
N GLY A 110 -20.34 17.45 -6.10
CA GLY A 110 -21.16 16.76 -7.09
C GLY A 110 -22.59 16.73 -6.58
N GLU A 111 -23.43 17.60 -7.12
CA GLU A 111 -24.87 17.59 -6.95
C GLU A 111 -25.41 16.22 -7.38
N PHE A 112 -25.81 15.39 -6.42
CA PHE A 112 -26.54 14.15 -6.69
C PHE A 112 -27.91 14.53 -7.25
N GLY A 113 -27.93 14.74 -8.56
CA GLY A 113 -29.12 14.95 -9.33
C GLY A 113 -30.02 13.72 -9.27
N GLN A 114 -31.25 14.00 -8.84
CA GLN A 114 -32.49 13.27 -9.08
C GLN A 114 -32.86 12.17 -8.08
N THR A 115 -33.64 12.59 -7.09
CA THR A 115 -34.63 11.79 -6.35
C THR A 115 -35.46 10.93 -7.30
N GLU A 116 -35.33 9.62 -7.19
CA GLU A 116 -36.37 8.70 -7.66
C GLU A 116 -37.65 8.92 -6.83
N PRO A 117 -38.84 9.04 -7.44
CA PRO A 117 -40.08 9.13 -6.70
C PRO A 117 -40.34 7.81 -5.95
N GLY A 118 -40.60 7.96 -4.65
CA GLY A 118 -40.61 6.88 -3.68
C GLY A 118 -41.58 5.75 -3.97
N LEU A 119 -41.09 4.53 -3.74
CA LEU A 119 -41.92 3.34 -3.61
C LEU A 119 -42.61 3.41 -2.24
N ALA A 120 -43.94 3.56 -2.24
CA ALA A 120 -44.76 3.58 -1.04
C ALA A 120 -44.64 2.23 -0.27
N PRO A 121 -44.62 2.24 1.07
CA PRO A 121 -44.62 1.01 1.86
C PRO A 121 -46.06 0.50 1.98
N GLY A 122 -46.36 -0.70 1.47
CA GLY A 122 -47.67 -1.31 1.75
C GLY A 122 -48.22 -2.39 0.83
N ALA A 123 -47.42 -3.12 0.05
CA ALA A 123 -47.93 -4.29 -0.69
C ALA A 123 -47.56 -5.60 0.03
N PRO A 124 -48.53 -6.46 0.40
CA PRO A 124 -48.23 -7.76 0.99
C PRO A 124 -47.64 -8.68 -0.09
N THR A 125 -46.40 -9.13 0.12
CA THR A 125 -45.75 -10.14 -0.73
C THR A 125 -46.48 -11.47 -0.55
N THR A 126 -47.40 -11.80 -1.45
CA THR A 126 -47.93 -13.15 -1.60
C THR A 126 -46.78 -14.10 -1.98
N GLY A 127 -46.57 -15.09 -1.13
CA GLY A 127 -45.49 -16.07 -1.25
C GLY A 127 -45.57 -16.88 -2.54
N VAL A 128 -44.42 -17.06 -3.16
CA VAL A 128 -44.21 -18.07 -4.21
C VAL A 128 -43.83 -19.38 -3.52
N PRO A 129 -44.56 -20.49 -3.74
CA PRO A 129 -44.19 -21.76 -3.15
C PRO A 129 -42.92 -22.31 -3.81
N ILE A 130 -41.92 -22.59 -2.98
CA ILE A 130 -40.72 -23.35 -3.40
C ILE A 130 -41.12 -24.82 -3.60
N SER A 131 -41.31 -25.23 -4.85
CA SER A 131 -41.43 -26.64 -5.21
C SER A 131 -40.13 -27.36 -4.88
N GLY A 132 -40.27 -28.40 -4.05
CA GLY A 132 -39.17 -29.18 -3.49
C GLY A 132 -38.29 -29.87 -4.53
N SER A 133 -37.00 -29.89 -4.24
CA SER A 133 -36.06 -30.86 -4.81
C SER A 133 -35.55 -31.73 -3.67
N THR A 134 -35.95 -33.00 -3.73
CA THR A 134 -35.59 -34.12 -2.86
C THR A 134 -34.08 -34.31 -2.74
N ALA A 135 -33.62 -34.52 -1.51
CA ALA A 135 -32.29 -35.03 -1.20
C ALA A 135 -32.24 -36.56 -1.47
N PRO A 136 -31.16 -37.10 -2.05
CA PRO A 136 -30.95 -38.54 -2.07
C PRO A 136 -30.40 -39.03 -0.72
N THR A 137 -31.16 -39.91 -0.09
CA THR A 137 -30.78 -40.78 1.03
C THR A 137 -29.69 -41.74 0.60
N SER A 138 -28.53 -41.70 1.26
CA SER A 138 -27.54 -42.79 1.23
C SER A 138 -27.80 -43.71 2.42
N SER A 139 -28.36 -44.89 2.14
CA SER A 139 -28.49 -46.01 3.06
C SER A 139 -27.17 -46.78 3.19
N GLU A 140 -26.84 -47.16 4.41
CA GLU A 140 -25.75 -48.06 4.78
C GLU A 140 -25.96 -49.51 4.29
N GLY A 141 -24.85 -50.24 4.08
CA GLY A 141 -24.75 -51.67 4.40
C GLY A 141 -24.66 -52.66 3.23
N VAL A 142 -23.45 -53.18 2.97
CA VAL A 142 -23.02 -54.59 3.19
C VAL A 142 -21.55 -54.59 3.57
#